data_AF-A0A1X1EKW3-F1
#
_entry.id   AF-A0A1X1EKW3-F1
#
_cell.length_a   1.000
_cell.length_b   1.000
_cell.length_c   1.000
_cell.angle_alpha   90.00
_cell.angle_beta   90.00
_cell.angle_gamma   90.00
#
_symmetry.space_group_name_H-M   'P 1'
#
loop_
_entity.id
_entity.type
_entity.pdbx_description
1 polymer ?
#
loop_
_entity_poly.entity_id
_entity_poly.type
_entity_poly.pdbx_seq_one_letter_code
_entity_poly.pdbx_strand_id
1 'polypeptide(L)'
;MAMKGFALKIPLLAMMIFLLSGCGTLLGSKFYDAEVHPERYNDTREKFTPYTNKVILSENIDGSFNFITNGVGVYLLVAGTSHFTKDNVHERLKPFFDFLKWSQLKGAERNEQRTVYNQMPEMKKRHIEFRYFPDGAPAFVDTNDGQMAYEKALFDNIVNYYNTEQVIRLISIAYTVTHANIGKSGDE
;
A
#
# COMPACT_ATOMS: atom_id res chain seq x y z
N MET A 1 -37.79 40.77 -25.07
CA MET A 1 -36.92 40.95 -23.89
C MET A 1 -36.47 39.57 -23.45
N ALA A 2 -35.18 39.26 -23.58
CA ALA A 2 -34.61 37.94 -23.29
C ALA A 2 -33.77 38.00 -22.01
N MET A 3 -34.00 37.08 -21.07
CA MET A 3 -33.10 36.67 -19.99
C MET A 3 -33.38 35.17 -19.75
N LYS A 4 -32.56 34.27 -20.30
CA LYS A 4 -31.44 33.57 -19.64
C LYS A 4 -31.84 32.94 -18.30
N GLY A 5 -31.91 31.60 -18.29
CA GLY A 5 -32.25 30.79 -17.12
C GLY A 5 -31.09 30.55 -16.18
N PHE A 6 -31.34 29.77 -15.12
CA PHE A 6 -30.40 28.83 -14.50
C PHE A 6 -31.12 28.04 -13.40
N ALA A 7 -30.72 26.78 -13.23
CA ALA A 7 -30.82 25.97 -12.02
C ALA A 7 -32.21 25.58 -11.47
N LEU A 8 -32.68 24.38 -11.84
CA LEU A 8 -33.32 23.49 -10.87
C LEU A 8 -33.09 22.01 -11.24
N LYS A 9 -31.83 21.58 -11.19
CA LYS A 9 -31.44 20.15 -11.23
C LYS A 9 -30.53 19.82 -10.04
N ILE A 10 -30.91 20.25 -8.83
CA ILE A 10 -30.08 20.08 -7.63
C ILE A 10 -30.60 19.05 -6.59
N PRO A 11 -31.82 18.47 -6.63
CA PRO A 11 -32.14 17.47 -5.60
C PRO A 11 -31.62 16.06 -5.94
N LEU A 12 -31.31 15.75 -7.21
CA LEU A 12 -30.86 14.40 -7.57
C LEU A 12 -29.35 14.16 -7.33
N LEU A 13 -28.54 15.21 -7.34
CA LEU A 13 -27.09 15.11 -7.12
C LEU A 13 -26.75 14.93 -5.63
N ALA A 14 -27.58 15.47 -4.73
CA ALA A 14 -27.39 15.31 -3.29
C ALA A 14 -27.65 13.86 -2.82
N MET A 15 -28.54 13.12 -3.50
CA MET A 15 -28.87 11.75 -3.11
C MET A 15 -27.83 10.71 -3.58
N MET A 16 -27.06 11.00 -4.64
CA MET A 16 -25.93 10.16 -5.07
C MET A 16 -24.70 10.27 -4.15
N ILE A 17 -24.59 11.32 -3.34
CA ILE A 17 -23.48 11.51 -2.40
C ILE A 17 -23.64 10.62 -1.15
N PHE A 18 -24.87 10.18 -0.82
CA PHE A 18 -25.14 9.35 0.37
C PHE A 18 -25.21 7.84 0.11
N LEU A 19 -25.25 7.40 -1.15
CA LEU A 19 -25.41 5.98 -1.52
C LEU A 19 -24.09 5.23 -1.79
N LEU A 20 -22.94 5.87 -1.62
CA LEU A 20 -21.61 5.23 -1.67
C LEU A 20 -20.97 5.24 -0.28
N SER A 21 -21.66 4.69 0.69
CA SER A 21 -21.19 4.37 2.06
C SER A 21 -20.07 3.30 2.09
N GLY A 22 -19.22 3.27 1.05
CA GLY A 22 -17.88 2.69 1.05
C GLY A 22 -16.76 3.72 0.79
N CYS A 23 -17.08 5.00 0.53
CA CYS A 23 -16.14 6.08 0.20
C CYS A 23 -15.87 7.05 1.38
N GLY A 24 -15.87 6.55 2.61
CA GLY A 24 -15.76 7.37 3.83
C GLY A 24 -14.35 7.73 4.29
N THR A 25 -13.28 7.31 3.62
CA THR A 25 -11.91 7.40 4.15
C THR A 25 -10.95 8.35 3.41
N LEU A 26 -11.38 9.01 2.33
CA LEU A 26 -10.51 9.92 1.56
C LEU A 26 -10.93 11.39 1.60
N LEU A 27 -12.18 11.69 1.96
CA LEU A 27 -12.64 13.06 2.16
C LEU A 27 -12.09 13.58 3.49
N GLY A 28 -11.11 14.49 3.43
CA GLY A 28 -10.46 15.10 4.61
C GLY A 28 -9.11 14.51 4.98
N SER A 29 -8.67 13.43 4.32
CA SER A 29 -7.35 12.84 4.50
C SER A 29 -6.26 13.69 3.83
N LYS A 30 -5.06 13.72 4.41
CA LYS A 30 -3.88 14.36 3.80
C LYS A 30 -3.00 13.31 3.14
N PHE A 31 -2.41 13.65 2.00
CA PHE A 31 -1.59 12.72 1.21
C PHE A 31 -0.18 13.26 1.04
N TYR A 32 0.80 12.39 1.27
CA TYR A 32 2.22 12.69 1.18
C TYR A 32 2.92 11.66 0.29
N ASP A 33 3.81 12.11 -0.60
CA ASP A 33 4.67 11.20 -1.38
C ASP A 33 5.68 10.54 -0.43
N ALA A 34 5.73 9.21 -0.40
CA ALA A 34 6.71 8.48 0.41
C ALA A 34 8.10 8.38 -0.28
N GLU A 35 8.19 8.79 -1.55
CA GLU A 35 9.33 8.60 -2.46
C GLU A 35 9.81 7.14 -2.49
N VAL A 36 8.84 6.22 -2.39
CA VAL A 36 9.06 4.78 -2.56
C VAL A 36 8.40 4.35 -3.85
N HIS A 37 9.19 3.70 -4.72
CA HIS A 37 8.83 3.36 -6.09
C HIS A 37 9.01 1.86 -6.32
N PRO A 38 8.01 1.02 -6.02
CA PRO A 38 8.13 -0.41 -6.24
C PRO A 38 8.38 -0.71 -7.72
N GLU A 39 9.25 -1.68 -7.96
CA GLU A 39 9.44 -2.25 -9.29
C GLU A 39 8.27 -3.17 -9.61
N ARG A 40 7.72 -3.08 -10.82
CA ARG A 40 6.65 -3.98 -11.23
C ARG A 40 7.19 -5.19 -11.95
N TYR A 41 6.79 -6.36 -11.48
CA TYR A 41 7.06 -7.61 -12.17
C TYR A 41 5.77 -8.20 -12.73
N ASN A 42 5.80 -8.52 -14.02
CA ASN A 42 4.73 -9.24 -14.69
C ASN A 42 5.03 -10.73 -14.57
N ASP A 43 4.35 -11.43 -13.66
CA ASP A 43 4.53 -12.86 -13.42
C ASP A 43 4.17 -13.68 -14.68
N THR A 44 3.23 -13.20 -15.50
CA THR A 44 2.82 -13.89 -16.74
C THR A 44 3.87 -13.81 -17.85
N ARG A 45 4.59 -12.69 -17.94
CA ARG A 45 5.59 -12.42 -18.99
C ARG A 45 7.03 -12.50 -18.49
N GLU A 46 7.21 -12.85 -17.22
CA GLU A 46 8.47 -12.97 -16.52
C GLU A 46 9.42 -11.78 -16.72
N LYS A 47 8.88 -10.57 -16.62
CA LYS A 47 9.68 -9.35 -16.86
C LYS A 47 9.32 -8.20 -15.95
N PHE A 48 10.34 -7.45 -15.60
CA PHE A 48 10.15 -6.14 -15.00
C PHE A 48 9.62 -5.16 -16.03
N THR A 49 8.71 -4.31 -15.58
CA THR A 49 8.15 -3.23 -16.38
C THR A 49 8.35 -1.92 -15.64
N PRO A 50 8.70 -0.82 -16.34
CA PRO A 50 8.79 0.49 -15.72
C PRO A 50 7.45 0.84 -15.07
N TYR A 51 7.47 1.20 -13.79
CA TYR A 51 6.27 1.64 -13.09
C TYR A 51 6.32 3.12 -12.77
N THR A 52 5.18 3.78 -12.90
CA THR A 52 5.01 5.22 -12.65
C THR A 52 4.36 5.52 -11.31
N ASN A 53 3.84 4.51 -10.60
CA ASN A 53 3.10 4.75 -9.36
C ASN A 53 4.03 4.75 -8.15
N LYS A 54 3.76 5.66 -7.24
CA LYS A 54 4.51 5.88 -6.01
C LYS A 54 3.69 5.39 -4.83
N VAL A 55 4.36 5.02 -3.75
CA VAL A 55 3.70 4.86 -2.47
C VAL A 55 3.33 6.24 -1.94
N ILE A 56 2.08 6.36 -1.50
CA ILE A 56 1.51 7.54 -0.85
C ILE A 56 1.27 7.18 0.61
N LEU A 57 1.71 8.06 1.51
CA LEU A 57 1.27 8.04 2.90
C LEU A 57 -0.02 8.85 3.00
N SER A 58 -1.07 8.23 3.53
CA SER A 58 -2.34 8.89 3.88
C SER A 58 -2.38 9.12 5.38
N GLU A 59 -2.67 10.34 5.82
CA GLU A 59 -3.09 10.69 7.18
C GLU A 59 -4.61 10.79 7.18
N ASN A 60 -5.27 9.90 7.91
CA ASN A 60 -6.72 9.85 8.01
C ASN A 60 -7.23 10.89 9.03
N ILE A 61 -8.53 11.20 8.96
CA ILE A 61 -9.17 12.18 9.86
C ILE A 61 -9.01 11.82 11.34
N ASP A 62 -8.97 10.52 11.67
CA ASP A 62 -8.80 10.03 13.03
C ASP A 62 -7.33 10.08 13.54
N GLY A 63 -6.41 10.61 12.72
CA GLY A 63 -4.98 10.69 13.02
C GLY A 63 -4.23 9.37 12.81
N SER A 64 -4.89 8.33 12.29
CA SER A 64 -4.22 7.11 11.84
C SER A 64 -3.58 7.31 10.46
N PHE A 65 -2.64 6.44 10.11
CA PHE A 65 -1.90 6.52 8.86
C PHE A 65 -2.01 5.22 8.07
N ASN A 66 -1.90 5.27 6.75
CA ASN A 66 -1.73 4.08 5.92
C ASN A 66 -0.85 4.35 4.70
N PHE A 67 -0.17 3.31 4.23
CA PHE A 67 0.51 3.33 2.95
C PHE A 67 -0.42 2.81 1.86
N ILE A 68 -0.60 3.60 0.81
CA ILE A 68 -1.37 3.20 -0.36
C ILE A 68 -0.53 3.33 -1.62
N THR A 69 -0.84 2.52 -2.61
CA THR A 69 -0.37 2.67 -3.98
C THR A 69 -1.57 2.85 -4.90
N ASN A 70 -1.36 3.54 -6.01
CA ASN A 70 -2.35 3.56 -7.08
C ASN A 70 -2.30 2.21 -7.78
N GLY A 71 -3.34 1.40 -7.60
CA GLY A 71 -3.60 0.20 -8.41
C GLY A 71 -4.24 0.56 -9.75
N VAL A 72 -4.73 -0.44 -10.48
CA VAL A 72 -5.49 -0.24 -11.72
C VAL A 72 -6.88 0.31 -11.37
N GLY A 73 -6.98 1.62 -11.15
CA GLY A 73 -8.25 2.33 -10.89
C GLY A 73 -8.73 2.36 -9.44
N VAL A 74 -7.97 1.80 -8.48
CA VAL A 74 -8.28 1.81 -7.04
C VAL A 74 -7.04 2.07 -6.19
N TYR A 75 -7.20 2.65 -5.00
CA TYR A 75 -6.13 2.74 -4.00
C TYR A 75 -5.98 1.39 -3.29
N LEU A 76 -4.78 0.82 -3.30
CA LEU A 76 -4.47 -0.44 -2.64
C LEU A 76 -3.56 -0.19 -1.45
N LEU A 77 -3.85 -0.83 -0.32
CA LEU A 77 -2.97 -0.81 0.84
C LEU A 77 -1.67 -1.56 0.53
N VAL A 78 -0.54 -0.90 0.71
CA VAL A 78 0.78 -1.53 0.51
C VAL A 78 0.92 -2.69 1.48
N ALA A 79 1.15 -3.87 0.94
CA ALA A 79 1.33 -5.12 1.67
C ALA A 79 0.15 -5.41 2.63
N GLY A 80 -1.07 -5.00 2.27
CA GLY A 80 -2.23 -5.12 3.17
C GLY A 80 -2.03 -4.44 4.53
N THR A 81 -1.13 -3.46 4.62
CA THR A 81 -0.87 -2.70 5.84
C THR A 81 -2.08 -1.82 6.11
N SER A 82 -2.99 -2.31 6.94
CA SER A 82 -4.12 -1.52 7.45
C SER A 82 -3.62 -0.28 8.20
N HIS A 83 -4.55 0.57 8.60
CA HIS A 83 -4.24 1.78 9.36
C HIS A 83 -3.30 1.46 10.54
N PHE A 84 -2.33 2.34 10.73
CA PHE A 84 -1.36 2.26 11.80
C PHE A 84 -1.34 3.56 12.62
N THR A 85 -1.17 3.41 13.92
CA THR A 85 -1.07 4.45 14.94
C THR A 85 0.16 4.16 15.80
N LYS A 86 0.49 5.07 16.72
CA LYS A 86 1.56 4.84 17.70
C LYS A 86 1.42 3.51 18.45
N ASP A 87 0.19 3.11 18.76
CA ASP A 87 -0.08 1.94 19.61
C ASP A 87 0.09 0.61 18.86
N ASN A 88 -0.08 0.59 17.54
CA ASN A 88 -0.09 -0.65 16.75
C ASN A 88 0.92 -0.67 15.59
N VAL A 89 1.70 0.40 15.37
CA VAL A 89 2.63 0.49 14.23
C VAL A 89 3.61 -0.68 14.19
N HIS A 90 4.10 -1.14 15.33
CA HIS A 90 5.01 -2.28 15.39
C HIS A 90 4.36 -3.57 14.88
N GLU A 91 3.14 -3.86 15.31
CA GLU A 91 2.38 -5.03 14.88
C GLU A 91 2.04 -4.95 13.39
N ARG A 92 1.55 -3.79 12.94
CA ARG A 92 1.16 -3.55 11.54
C ARG A 92 2.33 -3.73 10.57
N LEU A 93 3.53 -3.33 10.99
CA LEU A 93 4.74 -3.41 10.17
C LEU A 93 5.52 -4.71 10.35
N LYS A 94 5.01 -5.68 11.13
CA LYS A 94 5.72 -6.94 11.40
C LYS A 94 6.24 -7.63 10.12
N PRO A 95 5.49 -7.74 9.00
CA PRO A 95 6.02 -8.35 7.77
C PRO A 95 7.26 -7.64 7.21
N PHE A 96 7.34 -6.31 7.32
CA PHE A 96 8.52 -5.55 6.90
C PHE A 96 9.72 -5.85 7.80
N PHE A 97 9.52 -5.93 9.12
CA PHE A 97 10.59 -6.32 10.04
C PHE A 97 11.06 -7.76 9.84
N ASP A 98 10.13 -8.68 9.60
CA ASP A 98 10.44 -10.08 9.28
C ASP A 98 11.27 -10.17 7.99
N PHE A 99 10.93 -9.37 6.98
CA PHE A 99 11.72 -9.27 5.75
C PHE A 99 13.14 -8.76 6.00
N LEU A 100 13.31 -7.72 6.80
CA LEU A 100 14.64 -7.20 7.13
C LEU A 100 15.49 -8.22 7.89
N LYS A 101 14.88 -9.07 8.73
CA LYS A 101 15.60 -10.19 9.36
C LYS A 101 16.00 -11.24 8.34
N TRP A 102 15.04 -11.66 7.52
CA TRP A 102 15.24 -12.67 6.49
C TRP A 102 16.30 -12.26 5.45
N SER A 103 16.32 -11.00 5.02
CA SER A 103 17.22 -10.49 3.99
C SER A 103 18.70 -10.55 4.40
N GLN A 104 19.00 -10.60 5.69
CA GLN A 104 20.35 -10.69 6.24
C GLN A 104 20.89 -12.13 6.30
N LEU A 105 20.02 -13.15 6.26
CA LEU A 105 20.43 -14.56 6.23
C LEU A 105 21.21 -14.87 4.94
N LYS A 106 21.90 -16.00 4.83
CA LYS A 106 22.65 -16.37 3.61
C LYS A 106 22.44 -17.82 3.20
N GLY A 107 22.71 -18.13 1.94
CA GLY A 107 22.76 -19.51 1.43
C GLY A 107 21.46 -20.29 1.65
N ALA A 108 21.61 -21.56 2.06
CA ALA A 108 20.48 -22.48 2.27
C ALA A 108 19.51 -22.00 3.36
N GLU A 109 20.04 -21.44 4.46
CA GLU A 109 19.24 -20.94 5.57
C GLU A 109 18.22 -19.86 5.11
N ARG A 110 18.66 -18.93 4.25
CA ARG A 110 17.78 -17.91 3.69
C ARG A 110 16.63 -18.56 2.91
N ASN A 111 16.90 -19.59 2.09
CA ASN A 111 15.88 -20.24 1.27
C ASN A 111 14.88 -21.05 2.10
N GLU A 112 15.35 -21.73 3.15
CA GLU A 112 14.50 -22.46 4.08
C GLU A 112 13.56 -21.50 4.82
N GLN A 113 14.12 -20.44 5.41
CA GLN A 113 13.33 -19.44 6.14
C GLN A 113 12.35 -18.69 5.22
N ARG A 114 12.73 -18.42 3.96
CA ARG A 114 11.81 -17.82 2.96
C ARG A 114 10.54 -18.64 2.80
N THR A 115 10.69 -19.97 2.71
CA THR A 115 9.57 -20.89 2.56
C THR A 115 8.67 -20.88 3.78
N VAL A 116 9.26 -20.85 4.98
CA VAL A 116 8.53 -20.74 6.24
C VAL A 116 7.73 -19.44 6.33
N TYR A 117 8.36 -18.30 6.05
CA TYR A 117 7.68 -16.99 6.04
C TYR A 117 6.52 -16.98 5.04
N ASN A 118 6.73 -17.41 3.79
CA ASN A 118 5.69 -17.38 2.76
C ASN A 118 4.50 -18.32 3.06
N GLN A 119 4.69 -19.30 3.95
CA GLN A 119 3.60 -20.18 4.38
C GLN A 119 2.79 -19.62 5.56
N MET A 120 3.28 -18.58 6.25
CA MET A 120 2.59 -18.00 7.40
C MET A 120 1.20 -17.46 7.02
N PRO A 121 0.17 -17.70 7.85
CA PRO A 121 -1.20 -17.25 7.56
C PRO A 121 -1.30 -15.74 7.30
N GLU A 122 -0.56 -14.93 8.06
CA GLU A 122 -0.57 -13.47 7.92
C GLU A 122 -0.01 -13.01 6.56
N MET A 123 1.04 -13.67 6.07
CA MET A 123 1.63 -13.36 4.75
C MET A 123 0.66 -13.67 3.62
N LYS A 124 -0.03 -14.82 3.70
CA LYS A 124 -1.08 -15.20 2.74
C LYS A 124 -2.27 -14.24 2.78
N LYS A 125 -2.76 -13.91 3.97
CA LYS A 125 -3.87 -12.98 4.18
C LYS A 125 -3.57 -11.59 3.62
N ARG A 126 -2.32 -11.15 3.71
CA ARG A 126 -1.88 -9.83 3.26
C ARG A 126 -1.33 -9.81 1.84
N HIS A 127 -1.34 -10.94 1.14
CA HIS A 127 -0.78 -11.09 -0.20
C HIS A 127 0.69 -10.65 -0.27
N ILE A 128 1.51 -11.17 0.64
CA ILE A 128 2.94 -10.85 0.72
C ILE A 128 3.76 -12.12 0.49
N GLU A 129 4.83 -11.98 -0.27
CA GLU A 129 5.85 -13.02 -0.43
C GLU A 129 7.26 -12.43 -0.32
N PHE A 130 8.18 -13.22 0.23
CA PHE A 130 9.61 -12.98 0.11
C PHE A 130 10.13 -13.73 -1.12
N ARG A 131 10.72 -12.98 -2.04
CA ARG A 131 11.27 -13.47 -3.31
C ARG A 131 12.68 -12.91 -3.53
N TYR A 132 13.20 -13.11 -4.72
CA TYR A 132 14.46 -12.54 -5.16
C TYR A 132 14.25 -11.69 -6.40
N PHE A 133 15.02 -10.63 -6.53
CA PHE A 133 15.27 -9.99 -7.82
C PHE A 133 16.14 -10.91 -8.70
N PRO A 134 16.24 -10.66 -10.03
CA PRO A 134 17.02 -11.49 -10.94
C PRO A 134 18.52 -11.55 -10.60
N ASP A 135 19.05 -10.52 -9.94
CA ASP A 135 20.44 -10.47 -9.44
C ASP A 135 20.65 -11.25 -8.12
N GLY A 136 19.59 -11.84 -7.57
CA GLY A 136 19.60 -12.59 -6.32
C GLY A 136 19.40 -11.72 -5.06
N ALA A 137 19.18 -10.41 -5.21
CA ALA A 137 18.88 -9.54 -4.08
C ALA A 137 17.53 -9.90 -3.44
N PRO A 138 17.40 -9.87 -2.10
CA PRO A 138 16.12 -10.04 -1.41
C PRO A 138 15.05 -9.05 -1.88
N ALA A 139 13.85 -9.56 -2.18
CA ALA A 139 12.70 -8.76 -2.60
C ALA A 139 11.51 -9.00 -1.66
N PHE A 140 10.94 -7.92 -1.15
CA PHE A 140 9.63 -7.94 -0.50
C PHE A 140 8.58 -7.76 -1.59
N VAL A 141 7.67 -8.71 -1.75
CA VAL A 141 6.73 -8.71 -2.87
C VAL A 141 5.31 -8.59 -2.36
N ASP A 142 4.65 -7.50 -2.73
CA ASP A 142 3.21 -7.30 -2.55
C ASP A 142 2.49 -7.84 -3.80
N THR A 143 1.83 -8.97 -3.63
CA THR A 143 1.12 -9.69 -4.69
C THR A 143 -0.35 -9.25 -4.81
N ASN A 144 -0.78 -8.28 -4.01
CA ASN A 144 -2.09 -7.66 -4.18
C ASN A 144 -2.06 -6.67 -5.36
N ASP A 145 -2.56 -7.13 -6.49
CA ASP A 145 -2.71 -6.36 -7.72
C ASP A 145 -4.10 -5.69 -7.84
N GLY A 146 -4.98 -5.91 -6.85
CA GLY A 146 -6.36 -5.43 -6.84
C GLY A 146 -7.30 -6.17 -7.80
N GLN A 147 -6.81 -7.19 -8.51
CA GLN A 147 -7.60 -7.94 -9.48
C GLN A 147 -8.34 -9.10 -8.81
N MET A 148 -9.61 -9.28 -9.19
CA MET A 148 -10.38 -10.46 -8.79
C MET A 148 -9.89 -11.72 -9.51
N ALA A 149 -10.21 -12.90 -8.98
CA ALA A 149 -9.74 -14.18 -9.52
C ALA A 149 -10.06 -14.37 -11.02
N TYR A 150 -11.22 -13.90 -11.49
CA TYR A 150 -11.57 -13.98 -12.91
C TYR A 150 -10.78 -12.98 -13.78
N GLU A 151 -10.38 -11.83 -13.25
CA GLU A 151 -9.57 -10.83 -13.95
C GLU A 151 -8.15 -11.34 -14.15
N LYS A 152 -7.60 -12.03 -13.15
CA LYS A 152 -6.29 -12.69 -13.23
C LYS A 152 -6.22 -13.81 -14.27
N ALA A 153 -7.37 -14.37 -14.67
CA ALA A 153 -7.43 -15.35 -15.76
C ALA A 153 -7.38 -14.70 -17.15
N LEU A 154 -7.63 -13.40 -17.24
CA LEU A 154 -7.76 -12.64 -18.49
C LEU A 154 -6.63 -11.64 -18.70
N PHE A 155 -6.02 -11.14 -17.61
CA PHE A 155 -4.99 -10.10 -17.64
C PHE A 155 -3.68 -10.60 -17.04
N ASP A 156 -2.60 -9.90 -17.38
CA ASP A 156 -1.29 -10.16 -16.81
C ASP A 156 -1.33 -9.99 -15.28
N ASN A 157 -0.76 -10.96 -14.56
CA ASN A 157 -0.58 -10.87 -13.11
C ASN A 157 0.61 -9.97 -12.80
N ILE A 158 0.36 -8.81 -12.20
CA ILE A 158 1.40 -7.80 -11.97
C ILE A 158 1.54 -7.50 -10.50
N VAL A 159 2.73 -7.76 -9.97
CA VAL A 159 3.05 -7.66 -8.56
C VAL A 159 4.11 -6.57 -8.30
N ASN A 160 4.15 -6.05 -7.09
CA ASN A 160 5.05 -4.97 -6.70
C ASN A 160 6.23 -5.52 -5.89
N TYR A 161 7.45 -5.26 -6.36
CA TYR A 161 8.70 -5.64 -5.72
C TYR A 161 9.30 -4.42 -5.02
N TYR A 162 9.65 -4.60 -3.75
CA TYR A 162 10.34 -3.61 -2.93
C TYR A 162 11.71 -4.16 -2.54
N ASN A 163 12.74 -3.34 -2.74
CA ASN A 163 14.08 -3.66 -2.28
C ASN A 163 14.25 -3.33 -0.78
N THR A 164 15.39 -3.71 -0.21
CA THR A 164 15.66 -3.54 1.23
C THR A 164 15.62 -2.08 1.67
N GLU A 165 16.17 -1.16 0.88
CA GLU A 165 16.19 0.27 1.21
C GLU A 165 14.78 0.87 1.22
N GLN A 166 13.94 0.45 0.27
CA GLN A 166 12.54 0.86 0.20
C GLN A 166 11.74 0.37 1.40
N VAL A 167 11.95 -0.88 1.82
CA VAL A 167 11.29 -1.41 3.03
C VAL A 167 11.74 -0.66 4.29
N ILE A 168 13.03 -0.35 4.42
CA ILE A 168 13.56 0.48 5.51
C ILE A 168 12.88 1.85 5.50
N ARG A 169 12.78 2.50 4.34
CA ARG A 169 12.13 3.81 4.19
C ARG A 169 10.67 3.79 4.62
N LEU A 170 9.90 2.76 4.24
CA LEU A 170 8.52 2.59 4.70
C LEU A 170 8.42 2.48 6.22
N ILE A 171 9.28 1.68 6.85
CA ILE A 171 9.34 1.56 8.30
C ILE A 171 9.69 2.91 8.94
N SER A 172 10.72 3.59 8.44
CA SER A 172 11.16 4.88 8.96
C SER A 172 10.04 5.91 8.91
N ILE A 173 9.36 6.07 7.77
CA ILE A 173 8.23 7.00 7.62
C ILE A 173 7.14 6.68 8.65
N ALA A 174 6.74 5.41 8.76
CA ALA A 174 5.67 5.02 9.67
C ALA A 174 6.00 5.31 11.15
N TYR A 175 7.24 5.04 11.58
CA TYR A 175 7.67 5.39 12.92
C TYR A 175 7.79 6.90 13.11
N THR A 176 8.32 7.63 12.13
CA THR A 176 8.41 9.09 12.19
C THR A 176 7.02 9.71 12.37
N VAL A 177 6.02 9.34 11.57
CA VAL A 177 4.71 10.00 11.66
C VAL A 177 3.89 9.59 12.87
N THR A 178 4.13 8.39 13.42
CA THR A 178 3.42 7.92 14.63
C THR A 178 4.08 8.35 15.94
N HIS A 179 5.38 8.67 15.93
CA HIS A 179 6.13 9.04 17.13
C HIS A 179 6.61 10.49 17.13
N ALA A 180 6.64 11.15 15.98
CA ALA A 180 6.68 12.61 15.95
C ALA A 180 5.34 13.10 16.51
N ASN A 181 5.39 13.87 17.60
CA ASN A 181 4.31 14.78 17.92
C ASN A 181 4.22 15.78 16.76
N ILE A 182 3.53 15.43 15.67
CA ILE A 182 3.08 16.42 14.71
C ILE A 182 2.07 17.26 15.49
N GLY A 183 2.56 18.41 15.95
CA GLY A 183 1.95 19.17 17.02
C GLY A 183 0.48 19.47 16.76
N LYS A 184 -0.34 19.17 17.78
CA LYS A 184 -1.32 20.16 18.22
C LYS A 184 -0.55 21.41 18.68
N SER A 185 -0.06 22.20 17.75
CA SER A 185 0.19 23.62 17.97
C SER A 185 -0.94 24.37 17.28
N GLY A 186 -2.11 24.32 17.93
CA GLY A 186 -3.28 25.10 17.59
C GLY A 186 -3.87 25.56 18.90
N ASP A 187 -3.67 26.85 19.17
CA ASP A 187 -4.47 27.74 20.01
C ASP A 187 -4.70 27.34 21.48
N GLU A 188 -3.82 27.84 22.35
CA GLU A 188 -4.21 28.56 23.58
C GLU A 188 -3.31 29.80 23.77
#